data_AF-A0A0G9MY14-F1
#
_entry.id   AF-A0A0G9MY14-F1
#
_cell.length_a   1.000
_cell.length_b   1.000
_cell.length_c   1.000
_cell.angle_alpha   90.00
_cell.angle_beta   90.00
_cell.angle_gamma   90.00
#
_symmetry.space_group_name_H-M   'P 1'
#
loop_
_entity.id
_entity.type
_entity.pdbx_description
1 polymer ?
#
loop_
_entity_poly.entity_id
_entity_poly.type
_entity_poly.pdbx_seq_one_letter_code
_entity_poly.pdbx_strand_id
1 'polypeptide(L)'
;MKALIARTLSRLRADTGGSVFVEFALLGPALLVMMFGVLQVGIAFQSYSALRSLSADVARYAMVQYQTGNTLSNSQLRTFARNQALGAPYLMTSDRLAITVEDADDQRVTGAKEVEISVTYRIYNMMGFIGIEGPTVDYVRPIFLVEEAAA
;
A
#
# COMPACT_ATOMS: atom_id res chain seq x y z
N MET A 1 8.92 -52.78 39.21
CA MET A 1 9.63 -51.78 38.38
C MET A 1 9.52 -52.06 36.87
N LYS A 2 9.94 -53.24 36.37
CA LYS A 2 9.83 -53.60 34.93
C LYS A 2 8.42 -53.52 34.34
N ALA A 3 7.39 -53.90 35.09
CA ALA A 3 5.99 -53.85 34.64
C ALA A 3 5.43 -52.42 34.47
N LEU A 4 5.92 -51.46 35.27
CA LEU A 4 5.53 -50.05 35.14
C LEU A 4 6.16 -49.44 33.87
N ILE A 5 7.41 -49.79 33.59
CA ILE A 5 8.15 -49.34 32.39
C ILE A 5 7.52 -49.92 31.10
N ALA A 6 7.12 -51.19 31.12
CA ALA A 6 6.46 -51.81 29.96
C ALA A 6 5.09 -51.16 29.66
N ARG A 7 4.35 -50.79 30.70
CA ARG A 7 3.04 -50.14 30.58
C ARG A 7 3.12 -48.68 30.11
N THR A 8 4.15 -47.93 30.52
CA THR A 8 4.38 -46.56 30.00
C THR A 8 4.83 -46.58 28.53
N LEU A 9 5.70 -47.52 28.13
CA LEU A 9 6.11 -47.68 26.73
C LEU A 9 4.94 -48.05 25.80
N SER A 10 4.05 -48.95 26.25
CA SER A 10 2.86 -49.32 25.48
C SER A 10 1.87 -48.16 25.32
N ARG A 11 1.76 -47.28 26.33
CA ARG A 11 0.93 -46.08 26.26
C ARG A 11 1.51 -45.04 25.30
N LEU A 12 2.82 -44.79 25.35
CA LEU A 12 3.50 -43.88 24.41
C LEU A 12 3.42 -44.38 22.97
N ARG A 13 3.48 -45.69 22.74
CA ARG A 13 3.35 -46.29 21.40
C ARG A 13 1.92 -46.27 20.85
N ALA A 14 0.91 -46.21 21.73
CA ALA A 14 -0.49 -46.09 21.35
C ALA A 14 -0.98 -44.63 21.30
N ASP A 15 -0.12 -43.66 21.63
CA ASP A 15 -0.46 -42.25 21.67
C ASP A 15 -0.38 -41.63 20.26
N THR A 16 -1.54 -41.39 19.66
CA THR A 16 -1.67 -40.75 18.34
C THR A 16 -1.59 -39.22 18.42
N GLY A 17 -1.58 -38.63 19.61
CA GLY A 17 -1.49 -37.18 19.80
C GLY A 17 -0.18 -36.60 19.25
N GLY A 18 0.91 -37.36 19.30
CA GLY A 18 2.20 -36.98 18.72
C GLY A 18 2.17 -36.78 17.20
N SER A 19 1.33 -37.55 16.48
CA SER A 19 1.20 -37.42 15.01
C SER A 19 0.68 -36.05 14.61
N VAL A 20 -0.33 -35.54 15.34
CA VAL A 20 -0.95 -34.23 15.08
C VAL A 20 0.07 -33.09 15.24
N PHE A 21 0.95 -33.16 16.25
CA PHE A 21 2.02 -32.18 16.41
C PHE A 21 3.01 -32.19 15.25
N VAL A 22 3.36 -33.38 14.73
CA VAL A 22 4.29 -33.52 13.60
C VAL A 22 3.66 -33.00 12.31
N GLU A 23 2.38 -33.33 12.06
CA GLU A 23 1.62 -32.83 10.90
C GLU A 23 1.50 -31.31 10.94
N PHE A 24 1.21 -30.72 12.10
CA PHE A 24 1.17 -29.27 12.27
C PHE A 24 2.55 -28.63 12.11
N ALA A 25 3.63 -29.26 12.58
CA ALA A 25 4.99 -28.74 12.38
C ALA A 25 5.39 -28.68 10.89
N LEU A 26 4.85 -29.59 10.07
CA LEU A 26 5.08 -29.60 8.62
C LEU A 26 4.18 -28.61 7.87
N LEU A 27 2.88 -28.58 8.16
CA LEU A 27 1.89 -27.78 7.40
C LEU A 27 1.61 -26.40 7.99
N GLY A 28 1.68 -26.26 9.32
CA GLY A 28 1.37 -25.04 10.05
C GLY A 28 2.17 -23.82 9.56
N PRO A 29 3.52 -23.91 9.42
CA PRO A 29 4.31 -22.80 8.90
C PRO A 29 3.87 -22.36 7.50
N ALA A 30 3.60 -23.30 6.60
CA ALA A 30 3.15 -22.99 5.24
C ALA A 30 1.78 -22.28 5.24
N LEU A 31 0.85 -22.76 6.07
CA LEU A 31 -0.46 -22.13 6.24
C LEU A 31 -0.34 -20.70 6.78
N LEU A 32 0.51 -20.47 7.78
CA LEU A 32 0.74 -19.14 8.34
C LEU A 32 1.34 -18.18 7.29
N VAL A 33 2.30 -18.64 6.50
CA VAL A 33 2.88 -17.83 5.41
C VAL A 33 1.80 -17.47 4.38
N MET A 34 0.96 -18.42 3.97
CA MET A 34 -0.15 -18.14 3.04
C MET A 34 -1.15 -17.13 3.64
N MET A 35 -1.50 -17.29 4.91
CA MET A 35 -2.39 -16.36 5.61
C MET A 35 -1.81 -14.94 5.66
N PHE A 36 -0.54 -14.79 6.04
CA PHE A 36 0.12 -13.48 6.03
C PHE A 36 0.25 -12.90 4.62
N GLY A 37 0.46 -13.74 3.61
CA GLY A 37 0.47 -13.32 2.21
C GLY A 37 -0.86 -12.69 1.78
N VAL A 38 -1.99 -13.33 2.09
CA VAL A 38 -3.33 -12.80 1.77
C VAL A 38 -3.59 -11.48 2.52
N LEU A 39 -3.23 -11.41 3.81
CA LEU A 39 -3.35 -10.17 4.59
C LEU A 39 -2.50 -9.03 3.99
N GLN A 40 -1.26 -9.33 3.60
CA GLN A 40 -0.36 -8.38 2.96
C GLN A 40 -0.96 -7.81 1.66
N VAL A 41 -1.58 -8.67 0.85
CA VAL A 41 -2.26 -8.24 -0.38
C VAL A 41 -3.46 -7.34 -0.06
N GLY A 42 -4.24 -7.64 0.97
CA GLY A 42 -5.35 -6.79 1.41
C GLY A 42 -4.89 -5.38 1.80
N ILE A 43 -3.82 -5.29 2.59
CA ILE A 43 -3.21 -4.00 2.98
C ILE A 43 -2.67 -3.26 1.74
N ALA A 44 -2.09 -4.00 0.79
CA ALA A 44 -1.63 -3.44 -0.48
C ALA A 44 -2.75 -2.80 -1.29
N PHE A 45 -3.88 -3.51 -1.41
CA PHE A 45 -5.03 -3.00 -2.12
C PHE A 45 -5.68 -1.81 -1.43
N GLN A 46 -5.78 -1.83 -0.10
CA GLN A 46 -6.27 -0.69 0.68
C GLN A 46 -5.38 0.56 0.44
N SER A 47 -4.06 0.39 0.49
CA SER A 47 -3.11 1.48 0.23
C SER A 47 -3.28 2.00 -1.20
N TYR A 48 -3.31 1.11 -2.21
CA TYR A 48 -3.55 1.50 -3.61
C TYR A 48 -4.84 2.31 -3.78
N SER A 49 -5.93 1.91 -3.14
CA SER A 49 -7.17 2.66 -3.17
C SER A 49 -7.04 4.04 -2.52
N ALA A 50 -6.27 4.16 -1.43
CA ALA A 50 -6.00 5.45 -0.79
C ALA A 50 -5.20 6.37 -1.72
N LEU A 51 -4.16 5.87 -2.40
CA LEU A 51 -3.38 6.63 -3.38
C LEU A 51 -4.24 7.15 -4.53
N ARG A 52 -5.14 6.30 -5.05
CA ARG A 52 -6.08 6.67 -6.12
C ARG A 52 -7.04 7.77 -5.68
N SER A 53 -7.61 7.67 -4.48
CA SER A 53 -8.53 8.66 -3.93
C SER A 53 -7.81 9.98 -3.62
N LEU A 54 -6.65 9.92 -2.98
CA LEU A 54 -5.79 11.09 -2.72
C LEU A 54 -5.49 11.86 -4.01
N SER A 55 -5.04 11.15 -5.05
CA SER A 55 -4.72 11.77 -6.34
C SER A 55 -5.94 12.40 -7.00
N ALA A 56 -7.14 11.83 -6.80
CA ALA A 56 -8.38 12.41 -7.27
C ALA A 56 -8.73 13.70 -6.52
N ASP A 57 -8.54 13.74 -5.20
CA ASP A 57 -8.78 14.93 -4.38
C ASP A 57 -7.81 16.07 -4.76
N VAL A 58 -6.54 15.74 -4.97
CA VAL A 58 -5.53 16.71 -5.44
C VAL A 58 -5.88 17.24 -6.82
N ALA A 59 -6.29 16.37 -7.75
CA ALA A 59 -6.74 16.80 -9.07
C ALA A 59 -7.93 17.74 -8.97
N ARG A 60 -8.95 17.40 -8.17
CA ARG A 60 -10.12 18.28 -7.96
C ARG A 60 -9.72 19.63 -7.37
N TYR A 61 -8.84 19.62 -6.37
CA TYR A 61 -8.35 20.85 -5.77
C TYR A 61 -7.59 21.72 -6.78
N ALA A 62 -6.68 21.13 -7.56
CA ALA A 62 -5.92 21.84 -8.59
C ALA A 62 -6.85 22.46 -9.65
N MET A 63 -7.82 21.69 -10.14
CA MET A 63 -8.82 22.17 -11.11
C MET A 63 -9.59 23.37 -10.58
N VAL A 64 -10.10 23.31 -9.36
CA VAL A 64 -10.88 24.40 -8.76
C VAL A 64 -10.02 25.66 -8.61
N GLN A 65 -8.77 25.52 -8.17
CA GLN A 65 -7.87 26.65 -7.98
C GLN A 65 -7.58 27.35 -9.31
N TYR A 66 -7.29 26.59 -10.36
CA TYR A 66 -7.08 27.12 -11.71
C TYR A 66 -8.33 27.82 -12.26
N GLN A 67 -9.52 27.26 -12.05
CA GLN A 67 -10.79 27.89 -12.45
C GLN A 67 -11.10 29.19 -11.69
N THR A 68 -10.58 29.35 -10.47
CA THR A 68 -10.70 30.60 -9.70
C THR A 68 -9.61 31.63 -10.01
N GLY A 69 -8.80 31.39 -11.05
CA GLY A 69 -7.68 32.26 -11.44
C GLY A 69 -6.42 32.10 -10.58
N ASN A 70 -6.37 31.11 -9.69
CA ASN A 70 -5.20 30.83 -8.86
C ASN A 70 -4.37 29.68 -9.46
N THR A 71 -3.32 30.06 -10.20
CA THR A 71 -2.39 29.09 -10.80
C THR A 71 -1.40 28.58 -9.75
N LEU A 72 -1.66 27.39 -9.21
CA LEU A 72 -0.74 26.75 -8.28
C LEU A 72 0.49 26.21 -9.01
N SER A 73 1.66 26.44 -8.42
CA SER A 73 2.92 25.81 -8.84
C SER A 73 2.97 24.33 -8.41
N ASN A 74 3.82 23.55 -9.09
CA ASN A 74 4.00 22.12 -8.81
C ASN A 74 4.46 21.87 -7.37
N SER A 75 5.27 22.77 -6.81
CA SER A 75 5.72 22.68 -5.41
C SER A 75 4.58 22.88 -4.42
N GLN A 76 3.65 23.81 -4.69
CA GLN A 76 2.46 24.05 -3.86
C GLN A 76 1.48 22.88 -3.95
N LEU A 77 1.25 22.34 -5.15
CA LEU A 77 0.42 21.14 -5.34
C LEU A 77 1.00 19.93 -4.61
N ARG A 78 2.31 19.73 -4.69
CA ARG A 78 3.00 18.66 -3.95
C ARG A 78 2.85 18.83 -2.43
N THR A 79 2.99 20.05 -1.92
CA THR A 79 2.78 20.33 -0.49
C THR A 79 1.35 20.04 -0.06
N PHE A 80 0.36 20.47 -0.86
CA PHE A 80 -1.05 20.15 -0.62
C PHE A 80 -1.29 18.63 -0.62
N ALA A 81 -0.81 17.93 -1.64
CA ALA A 81 -0.92 16.47 -1.75
C ALA A 81 -0.29 15.76 -0.54
N ARG A 82 0.88 16.21 -0.10
CA ARG A 82 1.55 15.65 1.08
C ARG A 82 0.76 15.91 2.36
N ASN A 83 0.26 17.13 2.57
CA ASN A 83 -0.54 17.45 3.75
C ASN A 83 -1.84 16.63 3.79
N GLN A 84 -2.50 16.47 2.63
CA GLN A 84 -3.70 15.66 2.50
C GLN A 84 -3.41 14.17 2.77
N ALA A 85 -2.29 13.65 2.26
CA ALA A 85 -1.88 12.26 2.48
C ALA A 85 -1.61 11.93 3.95
N LEU A 86 -0.97 12.85 4.68
CA LEU A 86 -0.64 12.67 6.10
C LEU A 86 -1.88 12.88 7.01
N GLY A 87 -2.85 13.66 6.55
CA GLY A 87 -4.09 13.96 7.27
C GLY A 87 -5.18 12.88 7.12
N ALA A 88 -6.26 13.02 7.88
CA ALA A 88 -7.46 12.20 7.68
C ALA A 88 -8.08 12.52 6.31
N PRO A 89 -8.61 11.51 5.58
CA PRO A 89 -8.82 10.12 6.00
C PRO A 89 -7.65 9.17 5.69
N TYR A 90 -6.57 9.64 5.07
CA TYR A 90 -5.53 8.79 4.49
C TYR A 90 -4.45 8.36 5.49
N LEU A 91 -4.10 9.22 6.45
CA LEU A 91 -3.22 8.92 7.60
C LEU A 91 -1.92 8.19 7.21
N MET A 92 -1.34 8.54 6.06
CA MET A 92 -0.13 7.91 5.55
C MET A 92 1.09 8.32 6.38
N THR A 93 2.13 7.48 6.39
CA THR A 93 3.37 7.77 7.13
C THR A 93 4.41 8.46 6.23
N SER A 94 4.96 9.59 6.69
CA SER A 94 5.79 10.49 5.89
C SER A 94 7.10 9.86 5.38
N ASP A 95 7.73 8.99 6.15
CA ASP A 95 8.96 8.26 5.80
C ASP A 95 8.75 7.20 4.72
N ARG A 96 7.50 6.85 4.44
CA ARG A 96 7.11 5.77 3.52
C ARG A 96 6.43 6.28 2.26
N LEU A 97 6.22 7.59 2.21
CA LEU A 97 5.48 8.29 1.18
C LEU A 97 6.46 9.13 0.34
N ALA A 98 6.42 8.94 -0.98
CA ALA A 98 7.04 9.83 -1.94
C ALA A 98 5.96 10.38 -2.87
N ILE A 99 5.98 11.70 -3.10
CA ILE A 99 5.06 12.38 -4.01
C ILE A 99 5.89 13.29 -4.90
N THR A 100 5.73 13.13 -6.21
CA THR A 100 6.24 14.07 -7.22
C THR A 100 5.07 14.67 -7.98
N VAL A 101 5.24 15.94 -8.36
CA VAL A 101 4.30 16.69 -9.19
C VAL A 101 5.14 17.41 -10.23
N GLU A 102 4.95 17.07 -11.49
CA GLU A 102 5.77 17.57 -12.60
C GLU A 102 4.86 17.94 -13.77
N ASP A 103 5.31 18.88 -14.59
CA ASP A 103 4.60 19.17 -15.84
C ASP A 103 4.76 17.95 -16.75
N ALA A 104 3.70 17.53 -17.44
CA ALA A 104 3.79 16.39 -18.33
C ALA A 104 4.74 16.70 -19.50
N ASP A 105 5.58 15.73 -19.86
CA ASP A 105 6.52 15.83 -20.98
C ASP A 105 5.80 16.21 -22.28
N ASP A 106 4.65 15.59 -22.52
CA ASP A 106 3.77 15.85 -23.65
C ASP A 106 2.47 16.52 -23.19
N GLN A 107 2.20 17.71 -23.70
CA GLN A 107 0.94 18.43 -23.45
C GLN A 107 -0.13 17.95 -24.43
N ARG A 108 -0.97 17.01 -24.00
CA ARG A 108 -1.88 16.29 -24.91
C ARG A 108 -3.14 17.06 -25.29
N VAL A 109 -3.48 18.10 -24.54
CA VAL A 109 -4.72 18.88 -24.72
C VAL A 109 -4.37 20.33 -24.96
N THR A 110 -4.67 20.82 -26.16
CA THR A 110 -4.50 22.24 -26.51
C THR A 110 -5.39 23.12 -25.64
N GLY A 111 -4.83 24.18 -25.05
CA GLY A 111 -5.55 25.10 -24.16
C GLY A 111 -5.71 24.58 -22.73
N ALA A 112 -5.05 23.47 -22.37
CA ALA A 112 -4.95 23.02 -21.00
C ALA A 112 -3.49 22.70 -20.66
N LYS A 113 -3.08 23.09 -19.45
CA LYS A 113 -1.81 22.67 -18.87
C LYS A 113 -1.97 21.28 -18.25
N GLU A 114 -1.16 20.34 -18.69
CA GLU A 114 -1.10 18.99 -18.16
C GLU A 114 0.01 18.86 -17.11
N VAL A 115 -0.39 18.41 -15.92
CA VAL A 115 0.49 18.14 -14.77
C VAL A 115 0.29 16.70 -14.34
N GLU A 116 1.38 15.99 -14.09
CA GLU A 116 1.36 14.61 -13.60
C GLU A 116 1.64 14.57 -12.10
N ILE A 117 0.80 13.86 -11.34
CA ILE A 117 1.07 13.50 -9.96
C ILE A 117 1.44 12.02 -9.87
N SER A 118 2.61 11.74 -9.31
CA SER A 118 3.04 10.39 -8.97
C SER A 118 3.13 10.24 -7.45
N VAL A 119 2.49 9.20 -6.94
CA VAL A 119 2.45 8.88 -5.52
C VAL A 119 2.96 7.44 -5.34
N THR A 120 4.00 7.30 -4.53
CA THR A 120 4.60 6.02 -4.15
C THR A 120 4.45 5.82 -2.66
N TYR A 121 4.02 4.63 -2.26
CA TYR A 121 3.89 4.26 -0.85
C TYR A 121 4.46 2.87 -0.54
N ARG A 122 5.37 2.82 0.44
CA ARG A 122 5.97 1.58 0.92
C ARG A 122 5.14 0.99 2.05
N ILE A 123 4.68 -0.25 1.90
CA ILE A 123 3.73 -0.87 2.82
C ILE A 123 4.46 -1.69 3.88
N TYR A 124 3.90 -1.80 5.09
CA TYR A 124 4.51 -2.60 6.16
C TYR A 124 4.69 -4.03 5.67
N ASN A 125 5.89 -4.58 5.87
CA ASN A 125 6.22 -5.91 5.41
C ASN A 125 5.94 -6.92 6.53
N MET A 126 4.86 -7.67 6.40
CA MET A 126 4.52 -8.73 7.34
C MET A 126 5.36 -9.99 7.14
N MET A 127 5.94 -10.18 5.95
CA MET A 127 6.71 -11.37 5.58
C MET A 127 8.23 -11.15 5.67
N GLY A 128 8.68 -10.05 6.28
CA GLY A 128 10.11 -9.75 6.43
C GLY A 128 10.89 -10.80 7.22
N PHE A 129 10.22 -11.53 8.13
CA PHE A 129 10.84 -12.58 8.95
C PHE A 129 11.31 -13.80 8.13
N ILE A 130 10.77 -14.01 6.93
CA ILE A 130 11.19 -15.06 5.98
C ILE A 130 12.02 -14.50 4.82
N GLY A 131 12.48 -13.24 4.91
CA GLY A 131 13.33 -12.61 3.89
C GLY A 131 12.60 -12.20 2.61
N ILE A 132 11.27 -12.17 2.60
CA ILE A 132 10.50 -11.65 1.47
C ILE A 132 10.43 -10.13 1.59
N GLU A 133 10.75 -9.39 0.53
CA GLU A 133 10.63 -7.94 0.51
C GLU A 133 9.17 -7.46 0.54
N GLY A 134 8.95 -6.31 1.18
CA GLY A 134 7.62 -5.73 1.30
C GLY A 134 7.16 -5.08 -0.02
N PRO A 135 5.86 -5.11 -0.32
CA PRO A 135 5.34 -4.46 -1.51
C PRO A 135 5.42 -2.94 -1.41
N THR A 136 5.73 -2.33 -2.55
CA THR A 136 5.58 -0.90 -2.80
C THR A 136 4.44 -0.72 -3.78
N VAL A 137 3.64 0.33 -3.58
CA VAL A 137 2.51 0.64 -4.45
C VAL A 137 2.71 2.02 -5.04
N ASP A 138 2.58 2.09 -6.35
CA ASP A 138 2.76 3.30 -7.14
C ASP A 138 1.45 3.64 -7.86
N TYR A 139 1.13 4.93 -7.92
CA TYR A 139 -0.01 5.42 -8.67
C TYR A 139 0.31 6.76 -9.32
N VAL A 140 0.07 6.83 -10.62
CA VAL A 140 0.30 8.01 -11.45
C VAL A 140 -1.03 8.50 -12.01
N ARG A 141 -1.25 9.81 -11.98
CA ARG A 141 -2.45 10.44 -12.55
C ARG A 141 -2.08 11.73 -13.29
N PRO A 142 -2.51 11.89 -14.56
CA PRO A 142 -2.50 13.17 -15.23
C PRO A 142 -3.66 14.06 -14.77
N ILE A 143 -3.41 15.37 -14.69
CA ILE A 143 -4.35 16.42 -14.32
C ILE A 143 -4.33 17.47 -15.44
N PHE A 144 -5.49 17.75 -16.03
CA PHE A 144 -5.62 18.69 -17.15
C PHE A 144 -6.24 20.00 -16.68
N LEU A 145 -5.42 21.02 -16.49
CA LEU A 145 -5.80 22.32 -15.96
C LEU A 145 -6.14 23.25 -17.12
N VAL A 146 -7.43 23.52 -17.32
CA VAL A 146 -7.87 24.43 -18.40
C VAL A 146 -7.49 25.85 -18.02
N GLU A 147 -6.69 26.50 -18.85
CA GLU A 147 -6.44 27.94 -18.74
C GLU A 147 -7.67 28.65 -19.33
N GLU A 148 -8.26 29.58 -18.58
CA GLU A 148 -9.32 30.40 -19.13
C GLU A 148 -8.75 31.14 -20.34
N ALA A 149 -9.27 30.82 -21.53
CA ALA A 149 -8.88 31.48 -22.75
C ALA A 149 -9.04 32.98 -22.53
N ALA A 150 -7.95 33.74 -22.67
CA ALA A 150 -8.01 35.19 -22.72
C ALA A 150 -9.00 35.58 -23.82
N ALA A 151 -10.23 35.91 -23.41
CA ALA A 151 -11.28 36.42 -24.27
C ALA A 151 -11.02 37.89 -24.62
#